data_AF-A0A4R5TJH7-F1
#
_entry.id   AF-A0A4R5TJH7-F1
#
_cell.length_a   1.000
_cell.length_b   1.000
_cell.length_c   1.000
_cell.angle_alpha   90.00
_cell.angle_beta   90.00
_cell.angle_gamma   90.00
#
_symmetry.space_group_name_H-M   'P 1'
#
loop_
_entity.id
_entity.type
_entity.pdbx_description
1 polymer ?
#
loop_
_entity_poly.entity_id
_entity_poly.type
_entity_poly.pdbx_seq_one_letter_code
_entity_poly.pdbx_strand_id
1 'polypeptide(L)'
;MNRLFPRFAITCVVAMALSACATQPRRPAGPADEAAARMHDQQRAAITGWQLSGRLAVSSGSQGGSGRIEWSQDGDRYVISLSAPVTRQSWRLTGDPTGARLEGVEGGPLEGDDSERMLLAATGWRIPVRAMVAWVRGIAASEDMAAPARVVHGADNLPASLEQLGWRIDYRDWHPAATDRPALPRRMDVVDAARGDARVRLIVDQWQVTQAQAVQPGIGIEMLDAAGELAAALARLDLEDPAADLRRQVAGGDLRPLVVCGFACLAPGDPEGVLPEGEVRILDGSGDVVLGDRHLRLKHKAEAYARAYNQALVAWHTEAEGAPVARPGRVD
;
A
#
# COMPACT_ATOMS: atom_id res chain seq x y z
N MET A 1 38.99 10.43 -58.14
CA MET A 1 38.73 10.05 -56.73
C MET A 1 37.84 11.12 -56.07
N ASN A 2 36.98 10.75 -55.12
CA ASN A 2 36.13 11.63 -54.29
C ASN A 2 34.73 12.06 -54.77
N ARG A 3 33.84 11.11 -55.09
CA ARG A 3 32.37 11.32 -54.97
C ARG A 3 31.66 10.36 -54.00
N LEU A 4 32.40 9.54 -53.24
CA LEU A 4 31.84 8.63 -52.23
C LEU A 4 31.62 9.27 -50.84
N PHE A 5 32.27 10.40 -50.54
CA PHE A 5 32.20 11.05 -49.23
C PHE A 5 30.82 11.62 -48.80
N PRO A 6 29.99 12.24 -49.67
CA PRO A 6 28.75 12.86 -49.20
C PRO A 6 27.63 11.83 -48.91
N ARG A 7 27.71 10.63 -49.50
CA ARG A 7 26.73 9.56 -49.28
C ARG A 7 26.93 8.88 -47.92
N PHE A 8 28.18 8.65 -47.51
CA PHE A 8 28.50 8.11 -46.18
C PHE A 8 28.13 9.08 -45.05
N ALA A 9 28.31 10.39 -45.25
CA ALA A 9 27.94 11.40 -44.25
C ALA A 9 26.43 11.43 -43.98
N ILE A 10 25.59 11.33 -45.01
CA ILE A 10 24.13 11.31 -44.86
C ILE A 10 23.67 10.02 -44.16
N THR A 11 24.26 8.87 -44.50
CA THR A 11 23.95 7.60 -43.83
C THR A 11 24.29 7.62 -42.34
N CYS A 12 25.43 8.22 -41.95
CA CYS A 12 25.81 8.35 -40.54
C CYS A 12 24.88 9.29 -39.75
N VAL A 13 24.44 10.40 -40.36
CA VAL A 13 23.51 11.36 -39.71
C VAL A 13 22.12 10.74 -39.51
N VAL A 14 21.62 9.98 -40.50
CA VAL A 14 20.36 9.25 -40.38
C VAL A 14 20.46 8.14 -39.32
N ALA A 15 21.57 7.40 -39.27
CA ALA A 15 21.81 6.37 -38.26
C ALA A 15 21.90 6.95 -36.83
N MET A 16 22.49 8.13 -36.66
CA MET A 16 22.51 8.84 -35.38
C MET A 16 21.13 9.36 -34.97
N ALA A 17 20.34 9.90 -35.91
CA ALA A 17 18.98 10.37 -35.64
C ALA A 17 18.02 9.23 -35.22
N LEU A 18 18.26 8.00 -35.65
CA LEU A 18 17.49 6.80 -35.25
C LEU A 18 17.79 6.34 -33.81
N SER A 19 18.96 6.66 -33.25
CA SER A 19 19.32 6.29 -31.87
C SER A 19 18.67 7.16 -30.79
N ALA A 20 18.12 8.32 -31.17
CA ALA A 20 17.54 9.29 -30.24
C ALA A 20 16.09 8.99 -29.81
N CYS A 21 15.41 8.01 -30.42
CA CYS A 21 13.97 7.78 -30.20
C CYS A 21 13.61 6.67 -29.20
N ALA A 22 14.57 5.93 -28.62
CA ALA A 22 14.24 4.62 -28.05
C ALA A 22 14.24 4.50 -26.52
N THR A 23 14.40 5.56 -25.72
CA THR A 23 14.40 5.40 -24.25
C THR A 23 13.69 6.53 -23.55
N GLN A 24 12.36 6.43 -23.45
CA GLN A 24 11.59 7.31 -22.57
C GLN A 24 12.01 7.02 -21.12
N PRO A 25 12.53 8.01 -20.36
CA PRO A 25 13.05 7.78 -19.01
C PRO A 25 11.95 7.22 -18.11
N ARG A 26 12.22 6.06 -17.49
CA ARG A 26 11.39 5.51 -16.41
C ARG A 26 11.29 6.55 -15.30
N ARG A 27 10.12 6.69 -14.66
CA ARG A 27 10.01 7.52 -13.44
C ARG A 27 11.08 6.97 -12.48
N PRO A 28 12.07 7.78 -12.08
CA PRO A 28 13.16 7.27 -11.27
C PRO A 28 12.62 6.83 -9.92
N ALA A 29 13.03 5.65 -9.47
CA ALA A 29 12.92 5.31 -8.05
C ALA A 29 13.71 6.37 -7.27
N GLY A 30 13.14 6.85 -6.18
CA GLY A 30 13.76 7.87 -5.34
C GLY A 30 13.52 7.56 -3.86
N PRO A 31 14.22 8.24 -2.95
CA PRO A 31 13.92 8.11 -1.53
C PRO A 31 12.50 8.64 -1.30
N ALA A 32 11.57 7.72 -1.09
CA ALA A 32 10.20 8.04 -0.70
C ALA A 32 10.14 8.18 0.82
N ASP A 33 9.32 9.10 1.30
CA ASP A 33 8.82 9.05 2.67
C ASP A 33 7.79 7.92 2.74
N GLU A 34 8.16 6.82 3.39
CA GLU A 34 7.31 5.64 3.48
C GLU A 34 5.96 5.94 4.17
N ALA A 35 5.92 6.86 5.13
CA ALA A 35 4.67 7.20 5.82
C ALA A 35 3.73 7.94 4.87
N ALA A 36 4.23 8.95 4.16
CA ALA A 36 3.46 9.66 3.15
C ALA A 36 3.01 8.74 1.99
N ALA A 37 3.88 7.82 1.56
CA ALA A 37 3.57 6.82 0.56
C ALA A 37 2.42 5.90 1.00
N ARG A 38 2.48 5.38 2.23
CA ARG A 38 1.39 4.58 2.82
C ARG A 38 0.08 5.36 2.91
N MET A 39 0.12 6.63 3.31
CA MET A 39 -1.09 7.48 3.35
C MET A 39 -1.70 7.66 1.95
N HIS A 40 -0.87 7.94 0.93
CA HIS A 40 -1.36 8.04 -0.44
C HIS A 40 -1.98 6.71 -0.93
N ASP A 41 -1.36 5.58 -0.60
CA ASP A 41 -1.85 4.24 -0.95
C ASP A 41 -3.21 3.97 -0.28
N GLN A 42 -3.36 4.30 1.01
CA GLN A 42 -4.63 4.19 1.75
C GLN A 42 -5.75 5.05 1.17
N GLN A 43 -5.45 6.31 0.81
CA GLN A 43 -6.41 7.19 0.15
C GLN A 43 -6.94 6.60 -1.17
N ARG A 44 -6.08 5.94 -1.94
CA ARG A 44 -6.48 5.27 -3.20
C ARG A 44 -7.21 3.95 -2.94
N ALA A 45 -6.82 3.21 -1.90
CA ALA A 45 -7.49 1.98 -1.47
C ALA A 45 -8.93 2.23 -1.02
N ALA A 46 -9.20 3.37 -0.38
CA ALA A 46 -10.53 3.77 0.05
C ALA A 46 -11.51 4.07 -1.10
N ILE A 47 -11.03 4.26 -2.33
CA ILE A 47 -11.88 4.51 -3.50
C ILE A 47 -12.58 3.20 -3.90
N THR A 48 -13.86 3.06 -3.59
CA THR A 48 -14.65 1.86 -3.94
C THR A 48 -15.46 2.01 -5.21
N GLY A 49 -15.74 3.24 -5.64
CA GLY A 49 -16.48 3.55 -6.86
C GLY A 49 -15.74 4.57 -7.71
N TRP A 50 -15.51 4.24 -8.97
CA TRP A 50 -14.77 5.10 -9.90
C TRP A 50 -15.10 4.79 -11.35
N GLN A 51 -14.80 5.74 -12.22
CA GLN A 51 -14.86 5.59 -13.66
C GLN A 51 -13.56 6.12 -14.27
N LEU A 52 -13.08 5.43 -15.29
CA LEU A 52 -11.99 5.92 -16.14
C LEU A 52 -12.37 5.79 -17.61
N SER A 53 -11.86 6.73 -18.41
CA SER A 53 -11.84 6.60 -19.86
C SER A 53 -10.44 6.90 -20.40
N GLY A 54 -10.05 6.19 -21.45
CA GLY A 54 -8.70 6.31 -21.96
C GLY A 54 -8.43 5.50 -23.21
N ARG A 55 -7.14 5.30 -23.46
CA ARG A 55 -6.60 4.59 -24.61
C ARG A 55 -5.78 3.40 -24.15
N LEU A 56 -6.06 2.25 -24.75
CA LEU A 56 -5.39 0.99 -24.49
C LEU A 56 -4.62 0.55 -25.73
N ALA A 57 -3.40 0.07 -25.55
CA ALA A 57 -2.70 -0.72 -26.56
C ALA A 57 -2.25 -2.03 -25.93
N VAL A 58 -2.56 -3.14 -26.57
CA VAL A 58 -2.20 -4.49 -26.14
C VAL A 58 -1.35 -5.13 -27.23
N SER A 59 -0.29 -5.83 -26.85
CA SER A 59 0.51 -6.65 -27.75
C SER A 59 0.90 -7.94 -27.05
N SER A 60 0.73 -9.07 -27.73
CA SER A 60 1.22 -10.38 -27.32
C SER A 60 1.80 -11.11 -28.53
N GLY A 61 3.13 -11.29 -28.55
CA GLY A 61 3.83 -11.86 -29.70
C GLY A 61 3.57 -11.08 -31.00
N SER A 62 3.01 -11.74 -32.02
CA SER A 62 2.64 -11.12 -33.30
C SER A 62 1.23 -10.51 -33.31
N GLN A 63 0.47 -10.66 -32.23
CA GLN A 63 -0.90 -10.16 -32.12
C GLN A 63 -0.90 -8.87 -31.31
N GLY A 64 -1.74 -7.92 -31.69
CA GLY A 64 -1.86 -6.68 -30.96
C GLY A 64 -3.02 -5.85 -31.46
N GLY A 65 -3.43 -4.90 -30.65
CA GLY A 65 -4.54 -4.01 -30.95
C GLY A 65 -4.45 -2.75 -30.12
N SER A 66 -5.09 -1.70 -30.61
CA SER A 66 -5.26 -0.45 -29.87
C SER A 66 -6.70 -0.02 -29.92
N GLY A 67 -7.18 0.56 -28.85
CA GLY A 67 -8.56 0.98 -28.73
C GLY A 67 -8.79 2.01 -27.64
N ARG A 68 -10.05 2.39 -27.53
CA ARG A 68 -10.58 3.16 -26.43
C ARG A 68 -11.08 2.20 -25.36
N ILE A 69 -10.90 2.57 -24.10
CA ILE A 69 -11.42 1.86 -22.95
C ILE A 69 -12.29 2.80 -22.13
N GLU A 70 -13.45 2.30 -21.71
CA GLU A 70 -14.26 2.86 -20.64
C GLU A 70 -14.41 1.80 -19.55
N TRP A 71 -14.12 2.16 -18.31
CA TRP A 71 -14.29 1.25 -17.17
C TRP A 71 -15.01 1.99 -16.05
N SER A 72 -16.15 1.44 -15.63
CA SER A 72 -16.87 1.83 -14.41
C SER A 72 -16.77 0.72 -13.36
N GLN A 73 -16.36 1.07 -12.15
CA GLN A 73 -16.29 0.22 -10.98
C GLN A 73 -17.24 0.75 -9.91
N ASP A 74 -18.00 -0.13 -9.26
CA ASP A 74 -18.88 0.15 -8.13
C ASP A 74 -18.81 -1.02 -7.13
N GLY A 75 -17.89 -0.91 -6.17
CA GLY A 75 -17.51 -2.01 -5.28
C GLY A 75 -16.94 -3.17 -6.08
N ASP A 76 -17.54 -4.35 -5.96
CA ASP A 76 -17.17 -5.55 -6.71
C ASP A 76 -17.80 -5.62 -8.11
N ARG A 77 -18.75 -4.71 -8.41
CA ARG A 77 -19.39 -4.65 -9.72
C ARG A 77 -18.55 -3.83 -10.68
N TYR A 78 -18.45 -4.30 -11.91
CA TYR A 78 -17.68 -3.61 -12.93
C TYR A 78 -18.30 -3.74 -14.31
N VAL A 79 -18.02 -2.73 -15.11
CA VAL A 79 -18.35 -2.66 -16.52
C VAL A 79 -17.11 -2.15 -17.24
N ILE A 80 -16.58 -2.96 -18.16
CA ILE A 80 -15.45 -2.62 -19.02
C ILE A 80 -15.93 -2.68 -20.46
N SER A 81 -15.77 -1.58 -21.20
CA SER A 81 -16.02 -1.52 -22.63
C SER A 81 -14.72 -1.19 -23.35
N LEU A 82 -14.43 -1.96 -24.39
CA LEU A 82 -13.30 -1.72 -25.27
C LEU A 82 -13.81 -1.58 -26.70
N SER A 83 -13.32 -0.56 -27.39
CA SER A 83 -13.60 -0.36 -28.81
C SER A 83 -12.31 -0.11 -29.57
N ALA A 84 -12.08 -0.86 -30.64
CA ALA A 84 -10.92 -0.73 -31.53
C ALA A 84 -11.40 -0.23 -32.90
N PRO A 85 -11.35 1.09 -33.18
CA PRO A 85 -11.91 1.67 -34.39
C PRO A 85 -11.32 1.09 -35.69
N VAL A 86 -10.03 0.73 -35.66
CA VAL A 86 -9.30 0.21 -36.83
C VAL A 86 -9.78 -1.20 -37.19
N THR A 87 -9.94 -2.08 -36.20
CA THR A 87 -10.41 -3.45 -36.44
C THR A 87 -11.93 -3.55 -36.46
N ARG A 88 -12.64 -2.47 -36.09
CA ARG A 88 -14.10 -2.42 -35.86
C ARG A 88 -14.58 -3.45 -34.84
N GLN A 89 -13.69 -3.88 -33.94
CA GLN A 89 -14.03 -4.77 -32.85
C GLN A 89 -14.45 -3.96 -31.63
N SER A 90 -15.51 -4.39 -30.95
CA SER A 90 -15.92 -3.81 -29.68
C SER A 90 -16.55 -4.87 -28.82
N TRP A 91 -16.15 -4.92 -27.55
CA TRP A 91 -16.71 -5.85 -26.58
C TRP A 91 -17.00 -5.15 -25.26
N ARG A 92 -17.89 -5.76 -24.49
CA ARG A 92 -18.30 -5.29 -23.16
C ARG A 92 -18.24 -6.46 -22.19
N LEU A 93 -17.46 -6.29 -21.12
CA LEU A 93 -17.40 -7.22 -20.00
C LEU A 93 -18.10 -6.59 -18.80
N THR A 94 -19.12 -7.25 -18.29
CA THR A 94 -19.80 -6.87 -17.04
C THR A 94 -19.59 -8.00 -16.04
N GLY A 95 -19.37 -7.67 -14.77
CA GLY A 95 -19.28 -8.72 -13.75
C GLY A 95 -19.46 -8.20 -12.33
N ASP A 96 -19.65 -9.15 -11.43
CA ASP A 96 -19.84 -8.97 -10.00
C ASP A 96 -19.36 -10.25 -9.25
N PRO A 97 -19.55 -10.38 -7.93
CA PRO A 97 -19.14 -11.58 -7.20
C PRO A 97 -19.82 -12.89 -7.64
N THR A 98 -20.96 -12.83 -8.32
CA THR A 98 -21.75 -13.99 -8.73
C THR A 98 -21.38 -14.51 -10.13
N GLY A 99 -20.79 -13.66 -10.96
CA GLY A 99 -20.33 -14.05 -12.28
C GLY A 99 -20.02 -12.86 -13.20
N ALA A 100 -19.80 -13.17 -14.47
CA ALA A 100 -19.48 -12.22 -15.50
C ALA A 100 -20.17 -12.57 -16.83
N ARG A 101 -20.36 -11.55 -17.66
CA ARG A 101 -20.94 -11.62 -18.99
C ARG A 101 -20.08 -10.81 -19.96
N LEU A 102 -19.66 -11.45 -21.06
CA LEU A 102 -18.86 -10.86 -22.13
C LEU A 102 -19.69 -10.80 -23.41
N GLU A 103 -19.91 -9.60 -23.93
CA GLU A 103 -20.73 -9.32 -25.11
C GLU A 103 -19.89 -8.68 -26.23
N GLY A 104 -20.34 -8.79 -27.48
CA GLY A 104 -19.66 -8.21 -28.64
C GLY A 104 -18.47 -9.03 -29.16
N VAL A 105 -18.33 -10.27 -28.71
CA VAL A 105 -17.32 -11.23 -29.19
C VAL A 105 -17.91 -12.16 -30.25
N GLU A 106 -17.05 -12.75 -31.07
CA GLU A 106 -17.46 -13.72 -32.08
C GLU A 106 -18.07 -14.96 -31.42
N GLY A 107 -19.20 -15.45 -31.94
CA GLY A 107 -19.94 -16.58 -31.35
C GLY A 107 -21.04 -16.20 -30.36
N GLY A 108 -21.22 -14.90 -30.06
CA GLY A 108 -22.31 -14.41 -29.20
C GLY A 108 -21.87 -14.12 -27.76
N PRO A 109 -22.82 -13.74 -26.87
CA PRO A 109 -22.49 -13.44 -25.48
C PRO A 109 -22.01 -14.69 -24.75
N LEU A 110 -20.95 -14.55 -23.96
CA LEU A 110 -20.43 -15.57 -23.05
C LEU A 110 -20.80 -15.20 -21.62
N GLU A 111 -21.15 -16.19 -20.80
CA GLU A 111 -21.42 -16.03 -19.38
C GLU A 111 -20.65 -17.10 -18.58
N GLY A 112 -20.20 -16.76 -17.38
CA GLY A 112 -19.42 -17.65 -16.54
C GLY A 112 -19.07 -17.03 -15.19
N ASP A 113 -18.51 -17.85 -14.29
CA ASP A 113 -18.05 -17.45 -12.97
C ASP A 113 -16.62 -16.86 -12.96
N ASP A 114 -15.86 -17.10 -14.04
CA ASP A 114 -14.46 -16.68 -14.19
C ASP A 114 -14.29 -15.78 -15.43
N SER A 115 -14.27 -14.47 -15.20
CA SER A 115 -14.11 -13.47 -16.25
C SER A 115 -12.75 -13.54 -16.95
N GLU A 116 -11.71 -13.99 -16.27
CA GLU A 116 -10.36 -14.10 -16.83
C GLU A 116 -10.30 -15.26 -17.84
N ARG A 117 -10.96 -16.39 -17.52
CA ARG A 117 -11.11 -17.51 -18.47
C ARG A 117 -11.96 -17.12 -19.67
N MET A 118 -13.04 -16.37 -19.47
CA MET A 118 -13.89 -15.90 -20.57
C MET A 118 -13.13 -14.97 -21.52
N LEU A 119 -12.38 -13.99 -20.97
CA LEU A 119 -11.53 -13.12 -21.77
C LEU A 119 -10.44 -13.89 -22.51
N LEU A 120 -9.81 -14.88 -21.85
CA LEU A 120 -8.82 -15.72 -22.50
C LEU A 120 -9.42 -16.48 -23.68
N ALA A 121 -10.61 -17.06 -23.53
CA ALA A 121 -11.28 -17.79 -24.60
C ALA A 121 -11.65 -16.88 -25.79
N ALA A 122 -12.12 -15.66 -25.51
CA ALA A 122 -12.59 -14.74 -26.54
C ALA A 122 -11.49 -13.92 -27.22
N THR A 123 -10.40 -13.60 -26.50
CA THR A 123 -9.36 -12.66 -26.97
C THR A 123 -7.98 -13.31 -27.10
N GLY A 124 -7.78 -14.50 -26.51
CA GLY A 124 -6.47 -15.14 -26.40
C GLY A 124 -5.57 -14.52 -25.33
N TRP A 125 -6.02 -13.48 -24.62
CA TRP A 125 -5.20 -12.79 -23.61
C TRP A 125 -5.58 -13.24 -22.20
N ARG A 126 -4.56 -13.61 -21.42
CA ARG A 126 -4.71 -13.87 -19.99
C ARG A 126 -4.52 -12.54 -19.25
N ILE A 127 -5.61 -11.88 -18.88
CA ILE A 127 -5.59 -10.59 -18.19
C ILE A 127 -6.16 -10.79 -16.78
N PRO A 128 -5.41 -10.49 -15.71
CA PRO A 128 -5.89 -10.65 -14.34
C PRO A 128 -6.85 -9.52 -13.97
N VAL A 129 -8.10 -9.57 -14.46
CA VAL A 129 -9.08 -8.48 -14.32
C VAL A 129 -9.27 -8.09 -12.87
N ARG A 130 -9.31 -9.07 -11.96
CA ARG A 130 -9.49 -8.82 -10.52
C ARG A 130 -8.35 -7.99 -9.94
N ALA A 131 -7.11 -8.32 -10.29
CA ALA A 131 -5.94 -7.57 -9.81
C ALA A 131 -5.83 -6.19 -10.48
N MET A 132 -6.24 -6.09 -11.76
CA MET A 132 -6.25 -4.84 -12.50
C MET A 132 -7.10 -3.76 -11.82
N VAL A 133 -8.20 -4.11 -11.15
CA VAL A 133 -9.04 -3.16 -10.36
C VAL A 133 -8.18 -2.38 -9.35
N ALA A 134 -7.21 -3.03 -8.71
CA ALA A 134 -6.28 -2.41 -7.78
C ALA A 134 -5.16 -1.68 -8.54
N TRP A 135 -4.54 -2.35 -9.50
CA TRP A 135 -3.35 -1.84 -10.19
C TRP A 135 -3.63 -0.55 -10.98
N VAL A 136 -4.82 -0.38 -11.58
CA VAL A 136 -5.18 0.86 -12.30
C VAL A 136 -5.28 2.09 -11.40
N ARG A 137 -5.57 1.88 -10.10
CA ARG A 137 -5.55 2.93 -9.07
C ARG A 137 -4.16 3.13 -8.47
N GLY A 138 -3.18 2.32 -8.84
CA GLY A 138 -1.84 2.41 -8.26
C GLY A 138 -1.73 1.80 -6.87
N ILE A 139 -2.47 0.74 -6.56
CA ILE A 139 -2.36 0.01 -5.30
C ILE A 139 -2.20 -1.49 -5.56
N ALA A 140 -1.60 -2.21 -4.62
CA ALA A 140 -1.53 -3.66 -4.67
C ALA A 140 -2.92 -4.27 -4.52
N ALA A 141 -3.14 -5.38 -5.21
CA ALA A 141 -4.31 -6.22 -4.97
C ALA A 141 -4.19 -6.91 -3.60
N SER A 142 -5.32 -7.24 -2.96
CA SER A 142 -5.32 -7.88 -1.63
C SER A 142 -4.48 -9.15 -1.62
N GLU A 143 -3.79 -9.40 -0.50
CA GLU A 143 -2.98 -10.61 -0.29
C GLU A 143 -3.83 -11.88 -0.27
N ASP A 144 -5.16 -11.76 -0.04
CA ASP A 144 -6.12 -12.86 -0.17
C ASP A 144 -6.16 -13.44 -1.60
N MET A 145 -5.70 -12.67 -2.59
CA MET A 145 -5.47 -13.15 -3.96
C MET A 145 -4.10 -13.83 -4.15
N ALA A 146 -3.44 -14.18 -3.05
CA ALA A 146 -2.33 -15.11 -2.91
C ALA A 146 -1.00 -14.76 -3.57
N ALA A 147 -0.64 -13.47 -3.67
CA ALA A 147 0.74 -13.09 -3.99
C ALA A 147 1.19 -11.80 -3.31
N PRO A 148 2.37 -11.80 -2.66
CA PRO A 148 2.97 -10.58 -2.12
C PRO A 148 3.22 -9.59 -3.25
N ALA A 149 3.03 -8.31 -2.96
CA ALA A 149 3.33 -7.23 -3.89
C ALA A 149 4.67 -6.57 -3.52
N ARG A 150 5.44 -6.20 -4.54
CA ARG A 150 6.61 -5.34 -4.39
C ARG A 150 6.31 -3.99 -5.03
N VAL A 151 6.08 -2.98 -4.20
CA VAL A 151 5.86 -1.60 -4.64
C VAL A 151 7.15 -0.80 -4.43
N VAL A 152 7.54 -0.02 -5.44
CA VAL A 152 8.62 0.95 -5.36
C VAL A 152 8.02 2.32 -5.59
N HIS A 153 8.13 3.20 -4.60
CA HIS A 153 7.66 4.58 -4.69
C HIS A 153 8.74 5.52 -5.24
N GLY A 154 8.29 6.62 -5.88
CA GLY A 154 9.14 7.72 -6.29
C GLY A 154 9.32 8.76 -5.17
N ALA A 155 10.14 9.78 -5.43
CA ALA A 155 10.37 10.89 -4.50
C ALA A 155 9.11 11.75 -4.21
N ASP A 156 8.05 11.56 -5.00
CA ASP A 156 6.72 12.15 -4.82
C ASP A 156 5.78 11.28 -3.97
N ASN A 157 6.30 10.20 -3.38
CA ASN A 157 5.56 9.23 -2.58
C ASN A 157 4.41 8.56 -3.35
N LEU A 158 4.51 8.51 -4.68
CA LEU A 158 3.60 7.77 -5.55
C LEU A 158 4.31 6.52 -6.10
N PRO A 159 3.61 5.43 -6.36
CA PRO A 159 4.20 4.26 -7.00
C PRO A 159 4.89 4.64 -8.32
N ALA A 160 6.15 4.25 -8.44
CA ALA A 160 6.92 4.26 -9.69
C ALA A 160 6.80 2.90 -10.39
N SER A 161 6.81 1.81 -9.62
CA SER A 161 6.53 0.46 -10.14
C SER A 161 5.87 -0.45 -9.11
N LEU A 162 5.09 -1.41 -9.59
CA LEU A 162 4.48 -2.48 -8.80
C LEU A 162 4.73 -3.82 -9.48
N GLU A 163 5.15 -4.82 -8.70
CA GLU A 163 5.28 -6.21 -9.16
C GLU A 163 4.40 -7.11 -8.29
N GLN A 164 3.47 -7.84 -8.90
CA GLN A 164 2.55 -8.75 -8.22
C GLN A 164 2.00 -9.78 -9.21
N LEU A 165 1.76 -11.02 -8.76
CA LEU A 165 1.22 -12.11 -9.60
C LEU A 165 2.02 -12.39 -10.90
N GLY A 166 3.33 -12.14 -10.91
CA GLY A 166 4.18 -12.27 -12.10
C GLY A 166 4.00 -11.14 -13.13
N TRP A 167 3.25 -10.10 -12.80
CA TRP A 167 3.09 -8.89 -13.60
C TRP A 167 3.94 -7.77 -13.05
N ARG A 168 4.46 -6.92 -13.94
CA ARG A 168 5.11 -5.66 -13.62
C ARG A 168 4.31 -4.50 -14.20
N ILE A 169 4.03 -3.51 -13.38
CA ILE A 169 3.37 -2.26 -13.74
C ILE A 169 4.35 -1.12 -13.51
N ASP A 170 4.72 -0.42 -14.57
CA ASP A 170 5.50 0.82 -14.49
C ASP A 170 4.55 2.02 -14.60
N TYR A 171 4.44 2.80 -13.52
CA TYR A 171 3.61 4.02 -13.46
C TYR A 171 4.40 5.20 -14.03
N ARG A 172 4.08 5.57 -15.27
CA ARG A 172 4.85 6.54 -16.06
C ARG A 172 4.44 7.97 -15.81
N ASP A 173 3.16 8.20 -15.54
CA ASP A 173 2.59 9.52 -15.32
C ASP A 173 1.37 9.44 -14.39
N TRP A 174 1.08 10.52 -13.69
CA TRP A 174 0.01 10.63 -12.71
C TRP A 174 -0.80 11.91 -12.95
N HIS A 175 -2.11 11.83 -12.82
CA HIS A 175 -2.95 13.01 -12.62
C HIS A 175 -2.69 13.53 -11.21
N PRO A 176 -2.46 14.85 -11.04
CA PRO A 176 -2.27 15.42 -9.71
C PRO A 176 -3.54 15.26 -8.87
N ALA A 177 -3.38 15.30 -7.55
CA ALA A 177 -4.51 15.34 -6.63
C ALA A 177 -5.38 16.58 -6.89
N ALA A 178 -6.68 16.45 -6.67
CA ALA A 178 -7.67 17.51 -6.72
C ALA A 178 -8.54 17.47 -5.45
N THR A 179 -9.39 18.47 -5.27
CA THR A 179 -10.24 18.60 -4.07
C THR A 179 -11.10 17.36 -3.78
N ASP A 180 -11.51 16.64 -4.84
CA ASP A 180 -12.45 15.51 -4.80
C ASP A 180 -11.79 14.15 -5.07
N ARG A 181 -10.47 14.10 -5.31
CA ARG A 181 -9.76 12.85 -5.62
C ARG A 181 -8.26 12.93 -5.33
N PRO A 182 -7.65 11.85 -4.83
CA PRO A 182 -6.19 11.77 -4.74
C PRO A 182 -5.55 11.72 -6.12
N ALA A 183 -4.22 11.78 -6.16
CA ALA A 183 -3.47 11.54 -7.39
C ALA A 183 -3.78 10.13 -7.92
N LEU A 184 -4.02 10.00 -9.22
CA LEU A 184 -4.36 8.71 -9.86
C LEU A 184 -3.51 8.50 -11.12
N PRO A 185 -3.17 7.24 -11.47
CA PRO A 185 -2.34 6.96 -12.63
C PRO A 185 -2.91 7.55 -13.93
N ARG A 186 -2.06 8.26 -14.67
CA ARG A 186 -2.37 8.79 -16.01
C ARG A 186 -1.80 7.91 -17.11
N ARG A 187 -0.65 7.29 -16.87
CA ARG A 187 -0.05 6.35 -17.82
C ARG A 187 0.60 5.18 -17.11
N MET A 188 0.27 3.98 -17.56
CA MET A 188 0.79 2.72 -17.05
C MET A 188 1.27 1.86 -18.21
N ASP A 189 2.46 1.29 -18.07
CA ASP A 189 2.96 0.23 -18.94
C ASP A 189 2.99 -1.06 -18.11
N VAL A 190 2.16 -2.04 -18.46
CA VAL A 190 1.96 -3.32 -17.78
C VAL A 190 2.59 -4.43 -18.64
N VAL A 191 3.37 -5.31 -18.03
CA VAL A 191 4.07 -6.41 -18.72
C VAL A 191 3.91 -7.69 -17.91
N ASP A 192 3.61 -8.80 -18.59
CA ASP A 192 3.74 -10.14 -18.00
C ASP A 192 5.24 -10.39 -17.83
N ALA A 193 5.75 -10.24 -16.61
CA ALA A 193 7.17 -10.40 -16.31
C ALA A 193 7.57 -11.89 -16.25
N ALA A 194 6.60 -12.80 -16.10
CA ALA A 194 6.85 -14.24 -16.09
C ALA A 194 7.11 -14.79 -17.50
N ARG A 195 6.39 -14.30 -18.51
CA ARG A 195 6.47 -14.80 -19.90
C ARG A 195 7.05 -13.80 -20.90
N GLY A 196 6.95 -12.50 -20.61
CA GLY A 196 7.51 -11.41 -21.43
C GLY A 196 6.79 -11.16 -22.76
N ASP A 197 5.73 -11.90 -23.06
CA ASP A 197 5.01 -11.85 -24.33
C ASP A 197 3.91 -10.78 -24.32
N ALA A 198 3.15 -10.66 -23.23
CA ALA A 198 2.06 -9.71 -23.11
C ALA A 198 2.52 -8.35 -22.55
N ARG A 199 2.19 -7.28 -23.29
CA ARG A 199 2.36 -5.90 -22.88
C ARG A 199 1.08 -5.12 -23.10
N VAL A 200 0.69 -4.37 -22.08
CA VAL A 200 -0.47 -3.47 -22.10
C VAL A 200 0.01 -2.06 -21.76
N ARG A 201 -0.34 -1.10 -22.60
CA ARG A 201 -0.18 0.33 -22.30
C ARG A 201 -1.55 0.93 -22.10
N LEU A 202 -1.76 1.55 -20.95
CA LEU A 202 -2.97 2.29 -20.62
C LEU A 202 -2.61 3.76 -20.43
N ILE A 203 -3.28 4.63 -21.18
CA ILE A 203 -3.26 6.08 -20.96
C ILE A 203 -4.67 6.47 -20.53
N VAL A 204 -4.81 6.94 -19.29
CA VAL A 204 -6.08 7.40 -18.73
C VAL A 204 -6.24 8.89 -19.01
N ASP A 205 -7.23 9.21 -19.84
CA ASP A 205 -7.54 10.58 -20.22
C ASP A 205 -8.37 11.27 -19.15
N GLN A 206 -9.33 10.56 -18.55
CA GLN A 206 -10.20 11.07 -17.50
C GLN A 206 -10.44 10.05 -16.39
N TRP A 207 -10.53 10.57 -15.16
CA TRP A 207 -10.94 9.85 -13.96
C TRP A 207 -12.13 10.57 -13.34
N GLN A 208 -13.07 9.80 -12.83
CA GLN A 208 -14.16 10.28 -11.98
C GLN A 208 -14.26 9.36 -10.77
N VAL A 209 -14.12 9.90 -9.57
CA VAL A 209 -14.37 9.16 -8.33
C VAL A 209 -15.85 9.33 -7.99
N THR A 210 -16.58 8.22 -7.88
CA THR A 210 -18.03 8.24 -7.59
C THR A 210 -18.33 7.85 -6.16
N GLN A 211 -17.49 6.99 -5.57
CA GLN A 211 -17.56 6.60 -4.17
C GLN A 211 -16.16 6.41 -3.62
N ALA A 212 -15.91 7.03 -2.48
CA ALA A 212 -14.85 6.62 -1.58
C ALA A 212 -15.53 6.19 -0.29
N GLN A 213 -15.12 5.04 0.24
CA GLN A 213 -15.36 4.79 1.65
C GLN A 213 -14.66 5.92 2.39
N ALA A 214 -15.37 6.53 3.34
CA ALA A 214 -14.65 7.25 4.38
C ALA A 214 -13.63 6.24 4.89
N VAL A 215 -12.34 6.58 4.78
CA VAL A 215 -11.38 5.97 5.69
C VAL A 215 -11.95 6.34 7.04
N GLN A 216 -12.73 5.46 7.67
CA GLN A 216 -13.26 5.74 8.99
C GLN A 216 -12.01 6.12 9.79
N PRO A 217 -11.95 7.32 10.36
CA PRO A 217 -10.97 7.56 11.39
C PRO A 217 -11.43 6.70 12.56
N GLY A 218 -11.09 5.41 12.53
CA GLY A 218 -10.74 4.71 13.74
C GLY A 218 -9.51 5.42 14.28
N ILE A 219 -9.76 6.54 14.96
CA ILE A 219 -8.79 7.41 15.64
C ILE A 219 -7.87 8.18 14.66
N GLY A 220 -8.42 9.18 13.96
CA GLY A 220 -7.73 9.87 12.85
C GLY A 220 -7.53 11.39 12.99
N ILE A 221 -7.77 12.00 14.15
CA ILE A 221 -7.51 13.44 14.37
C ILE A 221 -6.34 13.68 15.34
N GLU A 222 -5.96 12.71 16.19
CA GLU A 222 -4.81 12.83 17.11
C GLU A 222 -3.45 12.50 16.46
N MET A 223 -3.44 11.77 15.34
CA MET A 223 -2.19 11.29 14.71
C MET A 223 -1.41 12.38 13.92
N LEU A 224 -1.78 13.65 14.02
CA LEU A 224 -1.02 14.75 13.41
C LEU A 224 0.24 15.15 14.21
N ASP A 225 0.41 14.68 15.45
CA ASP A 225 1.65 14.86 16.21
C ASP A 225 1.99 13.70 17.17
N ALA A 226 1.89 12.44 16.73
CA ALA A 226 2.27 11.29 17.58
C ALA A 226 3.72 11.39 18.10
N ALA A 227 4.61 12.03 17.32
CA ALA A 227 5.98 12.33 17.76
C ALA A 227 6.03 13.36 18.91
N GLY A 228 5.20 14.39 18.89
CA GLY A 228 5.08 15.37 19.97
C GLY A 228 4.37 14.82 21.19
N GLU A 229 3.33 14.00 21.01
CA GLU A 229 2.65 13.29 22.09
C GLU A 229 3.61 12.33 22.81
N LEU A 230 4.33 11.50 22.06
CA LEU A 230 5.31 10.58 22.64
C LEU A 230 6.47 11.33 23.30
N ALA A 231 6.91 12.45 22.71
CA ALA A 231 7.90 13.30 23.35
C ALA A 231 7.40 13.91 24.67
N ALA A 232 6.14 14.35 24.73
CA ALA A 232 5.53 14.91 25.94
C ALA A 232 5.25 13.83 27.00
N ALA A 233 4.89 12.61 26.59
CA ALA A 233 4.79 11.46 27.48
C ALA A 233 6.15 11.14 28.10
N LEU A 234 7.21 11.02 27.28
CA LEU A 234 8.56 10.72 27.75
C LEU A 234 9.17 11.84 28.62
N ALA A 235 8.83 13.11 28.36
CA ALA A 235 9.30 14.25 29.15
C ALA A 235 8.77 14.27 30.59
N ARG A 236 7.68 13.55 30.88
CA ARG A 236 7.11 13.39 32.22
C ARG A 236 7.76 12.26 33.04
N LEU A 237 8.67 11.51 32.43
CA LEU A 237 9.28 10.31 32.99
C LEU A 237 10.75 10.54 33.30
N ASP A 238 11.26 9.83 34.30
CA ASP A 238 12.67 9.82 34.68
C ASP A 238 13.42 8.78 33.84
N LEU A 239 13.79 9.16 32.62
CA LEU A 239 14.36 8.23 31.64
C LEU A 239 15.74 7.66 32.06
N GLU A 240 16.42 8.29 33.01
CA GLU A 240 17.73 7.87 33.50
C GLU A 240 17.62 6.81 34.61
N ASP A 241 16.56 6.83 35.42
CA ASP A 241 16.30 5.84 36.47
C ASP A 241 14.83 5.37 36.51
N PRO A 242 14.44 4.44 35.59
CA PRO A 242 13.09 3.90 35.54
C PRO A 242 12.67 3.15 36.82
N ALA A 243 13.62 2.59 37.57
CA ALA A 243 13.35 1.87 38.82
C ALA A 243 13.07 2.83 39.99
N ALA A 244 13.74 3.99 40.05
CA ALA A 244 13.34 5.07 40.95
C ALA A 244 11.95 5.61 40.61
N ASP A 245 11.62 5.76 39.32
CA ASP A 245 10.28 6.20 38.93
C ASP A 245 9.21 5.21 39.38
N LEU A 246 9.42 3.92 39.15
CA LEU A 246 8.54 2.86 39.66
C LEU A 246 8.33 2.97 41.18
N ARG A 247 9.40 3.11 41.97
CA ARG A 247 9.27 3.21 43.43
C ARG A 247 8.37 4.37 43.86
N ARG A 248 8.41 5.50 43.14
CA ARG A 248 7.50 6.63 43.38
C ARG A 248 6.05 6.28 43.06
N GLN A 249 5.81 5.57 41.96
CA GLN A 249 4.46 5.15 41.54
C GLN A 249 3.86 4.13 42.52
N VAL A 250 4.65 3.13 42.92
CA VAL A 250 4.28 2.12 43.92
C VAL A 250 3.94 2.78 45.25
N ALA A 251 4.75 3.75 45.71
CA ALA A 251 4.47 4.50 46.94
C ALA A 251 3.16 5.32 46.86
N GLY A 252 2.76 5.72 45.65
CA GLY A 252 1.47 6.36 45.35
C GLY A 252 0.31 5.38 45.12
N GLY A 253 0.56 4.06 45.17
CA GLY A 253 -0.44 3.02 44.95
C GLY A 253 -0.72 2.67 43.49
N ASP A 254 0.07 3.17 42.52
CA ASP A 254 -0.08 2.83 41.10
C ASP A 254 0.85 1.65 40.74
N LEU A 255 0.25 0.48 40.55
CA LEU A 255 0.92 -0.78 40.19
C LEU A 255 0.69 -1.19 38.73
N ARG A 256 0.17 -0.28 37.89
CA ARG A 256 -0.17 -0.61 36.51
C ARG A 256 1.10 -0.73 35.65
N PRO A 257 1.22 -1.77 34.80
CA PRO A 257 2.35 -1.91 33.89
C PRO A 257 2.34 -0.82 32.82
N LEU A 258 3.53 -0.47 32.33
CA LEU A 258 3.68 0.41 31.19
C LEU A 258 3.68 -0.37 29.88
N VAL A 259 2.85 0.08 28.95
CA VAL A 259 2.61 -0.58 27.67
C VAL A 259 3.01 0.35 26.54
N VAL A 260 3.71 -0.22 25.56
CA VAL A 260 4.09 0.44 24.31
C VAL A 260 3.36 -0.26 23.18
N CYS A 261 2.59 0.48 22.38
CA CYS A 261 1.71 -0.11 21.39
C CYS A 261 2.37 -0.18 20.00
N GLY A 262 2.68 -1.38 19.53
CA GLY A 262 3.00 -1.66 18.13
C GLY A 262 1.77 -2.24 17.43
N PHE A 263 1.97 -3.23 16.55
CA PHE A 263 0.89 -4.06 16.01
C PHE A 263 0.04 -4.75 17.12
N ALA A 264 0.64 -4.94 18.29
CA ALA A 264 -0.04 -5.25 19.54
C ALA A 264 0.48 -4.35 20.66
N CYS A 265 -0.35 -4.07 21.65
CA CYS A 265 0.06 -3.43 22.88
C CYS A 265 0.73 -4.47 23.78
N LEU A 266 2.05 -4.33 23.94
CA LEU A 266 2.87 -5.23 24.75
C LEU A 266 3.31 -4.50 26.02
N ALA A 267 3.55 -5.26 27.10
CA ALA A 267 4.29 -4.80 28.27
C ALA A 267 5.75 -5.28 28.14
N PRO A 268 6.67 -4.50 27.51
CA PRO A 268 8.07 -4.89 27.42
C PRO A 268 8.61 -5.19 28.81
N GLY A 269 9.41 -6.24 28.97
CA GLY A 269 10.02 -6.56 30.27
C GLY A 269 9.24 -7.54 31.14
N ASP A 270 8.04 -7.96 30.71
CA ASP A 270 7.27 -9.05 31.35
C ASP A 270 7.05 -10.23 30.37
N PRO A 271 8.09 -11.01 30.05
CA PRO A 271 8.00 -12.09 29.06
C PRO A 271 7.19 -13.30 29.55
N GLU A 272 7.01 -13.45 30.86
CA GLU A 272 6.32 -14.59 31.49
C GLU A 272 4.86 -14.26 31.88
N GLY A 273 4.42 -13.01 31.65
CA GLY A 273 3.06 -12.57 31.98
C GLY A 273 2.81 -12.57 33.49
N VAL A 274 3.83 -12.20 34.28
CA VAL A 274 3.76 -12.18 35.75
C VAL A 274 2.88 -11.04 36.23
N LEU A 275 2.82 -9.93 35.48
CA LEU A 275 1.98 -8.79 35.85
C LEU A 275 0.51 -9.11 35.57
N PRO A 276 -0.40 -8.73 36.48
CA PRO A 276 -1.81 -9.10 36.35
C PRO A 276 -2.46 -8.51 35.10
N GLU A 277 -3.26 -9.31 34.41
CA GLU A 277 -4.12 -8.84 33.32
C GLU A 277 -5.15 -7.85 33.89
N GLY A 278 -5.12 -6.60 33.43
CA GLY A 278 -5.93 -5.53 34.01
C GLY A 278 -5.68 -4.16 33.39
N GLU A 279 -5.89 -3.11 34.18
CA GLU A 279 -5.69 -1.73 33.73
C GLU A 279 -4.20 -1.44 33.50
N VAL A 280 -3.86 -0.90 32.33
CA VAL A 280 -2.46 -0.63 31.93
C VAL A 280 -2.24 0.85 31.69
N ARG A 281 -0.99 1.30 31.82
CA ARG A 281 -0.58 2.65 31.43
C ARG A 281 0.02 2.62 30.04
N ILE A 282 -0.68 3.18 29.07
CA ILE A 282 -0.18 3.30 27.69
C ILE A 282 0.67 4.55 27.59
N LEU A 283 1.82 4.48 26.93
CA LEU A 283 2.59 5.66 26.56
C LEU A 283 1.93 6.31 25.33
N ASP A 284 1.31 7.48 25.53
CA ASP A 284 0.65 8.24 24.47
C ASP A 284 1.61 8.52 23.30
N GLY A 285 1.09 8.49 22.07
CA GLY A 285 1.89 8.60 20.85
C GLY A 285 2.75 7.37 20.52
N SER A 286 2.74 6.31 21.32
CA SER A 286 3.56 5.11 21.06
C SER A 286 3.03 4.15 20.00
N GLY A 287 1.89 4.46 19.34
CA GLY A 287 1.13 3.57 18.44
C GLY A 287 1.90 2.94 17.27
N ASP A 288 1.27 1.99 16.59
CA ASP A 288 1.86 1.14 15.53
C ASP A 288 2.45 1.93 14.35
N VAL A 289 1.86 3.08 14.02
CA VAL A 289 2.32 3.95 12.93
C VAL A 289 3.58 4.73 13.33
N VAL A 290 4.71 4.39 12.70
CA VAL A 290 5.96 5.17 12.80
C VAL A 290 5.91 6.36 11.83
N LEU A 291 6.03 7.58 12.39
CA LEU A 291 5.94 8.86 11.67
C LEU A 291 7.33 9.51 11.52
N GLY A 292 8.21 8.85 10.76
CA GLY A 292 9.57 9.30 10.48
C GLY A 292 10.60 9.06 11.60
N ASP A 293 11.86 9.41 11.33
CA ASP A 293 13.02 9.04 12.18
C ASP A 293 12.94 9.61 13.61
N ARG A 294 12.34 10.79 13.78
CA ARG A 294 12.15 11.40 15.10
C ARG A 294 11.21 10.55 15.94
N HIS A 295 10.08 10.13 15.37
CA HIS A 295 9.12 9.27 16.06
C HIS A 295 9.73 7.91 16.37
N LEU A 296 10.44 7.29 15.41
CA LEU A 296 11.11 6.01 15.61
C LEU A 296 12.12 6.03 16.78
N ARG A 297 12.94 7.09 16.88
CA ARG A 297 13.87 7.25 18.01
C ARG A 297 13.15 7.39 19.34
N LEU A 298 12.01 8.08 19.38
CA LEU A 298 11.21 8.22 20.59
C LEU A 298 10.56 6.87 20.97
N LYS A 299 10.10 6.08 20.00
CA LYS A 299 9.59 4.72 20.25
C LYS A 299 10.65 3.80 20.85
N HIS A 300 11.87 3.78 20.32
CA HIS A 300 12.96 2.98 20.92
C HIS A 300 13.26 3.41 22.37
N LYS A 301 13.18 4.71 22.67
CA LYS A 301 13.33 5.21 24.05
C LYS A 301 12.17 4.75 24.95
N ALA A 302 10.94 4.82 24.45
CA ALA A 302 9.75 4.37 25.16
C ALA A 302 9.80 2.87 25.47
N GLU A 303 10.20 2.04 24.51
CA GLU A 303 10.38 0.59 24.69
C GLU A 303 11.47 0.26 25.71
N ALA A 304 12.61 0.94 25.66
CA ALA A 304 13.69 0.76 26.61
C ALA A 304 13.25 1.13 28.04
N TYR A 305 12.54 2.25 28.19
CA TYR A 305 12.00 2.71 29.46
C TYR A 305 10.98 1.73 30.03
N ALA A 306 9.94 1.39 29.25
CA ALA A 306 8.88 0.49 29.69
C ALA A 306 9.44 -0.89 30.09
N ARG A 307 10.46 -1.38 29.36
CA ARG A 307 11.15 -2.63 29.70
C ARG A 307 11.79 -2.58 31.08
N ALA A 308 12.58 -1.55 31.37
CA ALA A 308 13.25 -1.41 32.65
C ALA A 308 12.25 -1.19 33.80
N TYR A 309 11.21 -0.39 33.57
CA TYR A 309 10.13 -0.16 34.53
C TYR A 309 9.38 -1.44 34.87
N ASN A 310 8.89 -2.19 33.86
CA ASN A 310 8.11 -3.39 34.09
C ASN A 310 8.94 -4.52 34.69
N GLN A 311 10.23 -4.64 34.34
CA GLN A 311 11.14 -5.60 35.00
C GLN A 311 11.25 -5.32 36.50
N ALA A 312 11.36 -4.04 36.89
CA ALA A 312 11.38 -3.65 38.29
C ALA A 312 10.03 -3.91 38.98
N LEU A 313 8.91 -3.77 38.25
CA LEU A 313 7.57 -4.05 38.76
C LEU A 313 7.34 -5.56 38.96
N VAL A 314 7.80 -6.40 38.02
CA VAL A 314 7.82 -7.86 38.16
C VAL A 314 8.63 -8.27 39.39
N ALA A 315 9.82 -7.68 39.58
CA ALA A 315 10.64 -7.95 40.75
C ALA A 315 9.92 -7.55 42.06
N TRP A 316 9.29 -6.39 42.09
CA TRP A 316 8.49 -5.95 43.25
C TRP A 316 7.32 -6.89 43.55
N HIS A 317 6.57 -7.33 42.53
CA HIS A 317 5.45 -8.25 42.71
C HIS A 317 5.92 -9.60 43.27
N THR A 318 7.02 -10.11 42.73
CA THR A 318 7.65 -11.37 43.17
C THR A 318 8.13 -11.29 44.63
N GLU A 319 8.73 -10.17 45.02
CA GLU A 319 9.16 -9.92 46.41
C GLU A 319 7.98 -9.76 47.37
N ALA A 320 6.90 -9.09 46.93
CA ALA A 320 5.69 -8.88 47.72
C ALA A 320 4.91 -10.18 47.96
N GLU A 321 4.82 -11.05 46.95
CA GLU A 321 4.18 -12.37 47.06
C GLU A 321 5.03 -13.38 47.86
N GLY A 322 6.35 -13.19 47.90
CA GLY A 322 7.28 -13.97 48.72
C GLY A 322 7.35 -13.55 50.20
N ALA A 323 6.73 -12.43 50.59
CA ALA A 323 6.77 -11.92 51.96
C ALA A 323 5.90 -12.79 52.90
N PRO A 324 6.44 -13.34 54.00
CA PRO A 324 5.64 -14.12 54.95
C PRO A 324 4.58 -13.23 55.59
N VAL A 325 3.31 -13.59 55.40
CA VAL A 325 2.16 -12.96 56.06
C VAL A 325 2.32 -13.10 57.58
N ALA A 326 2.69 -12.01 58.26
CA ALA A 326 2.64 -11.93 59.71
C ALA A 326 1.17 -12.03 60.14
N ARG A 327 0.76 -13.23 60.60
CA ARG A 327 -0.56 -13.42 61.19
C ARG A 327 -0.67 -12.57 62.46
N PRO A 328 -1.67 -11.70 62.60
CA PRO A 328 -1.86 -10.97 63.84
C PRO A 328 -2.17 -11.97 64.96
N GLY A 329 -1.37 -11.89 66.03
CA GLY A 329 -1.49 -12.74 67.20
C GLY A 329 -2.89 -12.66 67.81
N ARG A 330 -3.45 -13.83 68.08
CA ARG A 330 -4.63 -14.00 68.92
C ARG A 330 -4.27 -13.50 70.33
N VAL A 331 -4.97 -12.47 70.79
CA VAL A 331 -4.96 -12.07 72.21
C VAL A 331 -6.01 -12.94 72.90
N ASP A 332 -5.56 -13.70 73.90
CA ASP A 332 -6.41 -14.50 74.79
C ASP A 332 -7.24 -13.62 75.74
#